data_AF-A0A832RK20-F1
#
_entry.id   AF-A0A832RK20-F1
#
_cell.length_a   1.000
_cell.length_b   1.000
_cell.length_c   1.000
_cell.angle_alpha   90.00
_cell.angle_beta   90.00
_cell.angle_gamma   90.00
#
_symmetry.space_group_name_H-M   'P 1'
#
loop_
_entity.id
_entity.type
_entity.pdbx_description
1 polymer ?
#
loop_
_entity_poly.entity_id
_entity_poly.type
_entity_poly.pdbx_seq_one_letter_code
_entity_poly.pdbx_strand_id
1 'polypeptide(L)' 'MVCEINYEEKEMSLSEYIKSLCEFENVEALFECVKTLKDEKSLDEIKQMEDEEMLTYFLNAEKKIRE' A
#
# COMPACT_ATOMS: atom_id res chain seq x y z
N MET A 1 -20.09 -2.96 -34.03
CA MET A 1 -19.92 -1.67 -33.31
C MET A 1 -19.96 -1.97 -31.83
N VAL A 2 -18.79 -2.06 -31.18
CA VAL A 2 -18.48 -1.55 -29.83
C VAL A 2 -16.95 -1.42 -29.81
N CYS A 3 -16.46 -0.20 -29.53
CA CYS A 3 -15.05 0.15 -29.45
C CYS A 3 -14.43 -0.30 -28.11
N GLU A 4 -13.10 -0.49 -28.12
CA GLU A 4 -12.15 -0.22 -27.02
C GLU A 4 -12.32 -1.09 -25.75
N ILE A 5 -11.27 -1.53 -25.05
CA ILE A 5 -10.25 -0.72 -24.36
C ILE A 5 -8.96 -1.55 -24.24
N ASN A 6 -7.82 -0.96 -24.57
CA ASN A 6 -6.49 -1.43 -24.14
C ASN A 6 -6.41 -1.31 -22.61
N TYR A 7 -6.66 -2.40 -21.89
CA TYR A 7 -6.15 -2.56 -20.53
C TYR A 7 -4.84 -3.34 -20.63
N GLU A 8 -3.71 -2.63 -20.81
CA GLU A 8 -2.42 -3.14 -20.36
C GLU A 8 -2.31 -2.95 -18.83
N GLU A 9 -3.28 -3.48 -18.08
CA GLU A 9 -3.05 -3.83 -16.69
C GLU A 9 -2.47 -5.23 -16.74
N LYS A 10 -1.14 -5.33 -16.65
CA LYS A 10 -0.48 -6.63 -16.45
C LYS A 10 -1.13 -7.30 -15.25
N GLU A 11 -1.91 -8.35 -15.49
CA GLU A 11 -2.38 -9.24 -14.43
C GLU A 11 -1.15 -9.78 -13.70
N MET A 12 -0.90 -9.23 -12.50
CA MET A 12 0.19 -9.69 -11.65
C MET A 12 -0.12 -11.12 -11.21
N SER A 13 0.81 -12.05 -11.41
CA SER A 13 0.58 -13.43 -11.00
C SER A 13 0.42 -13.51 -9.48
N LEU A 14 -0.41 -14.43 -8.98
CA LEU A 14 -0.62 -14.62 -7.54
C LEU A 14 0.69 -14.83 -6.77
N SER A 15 1.69 -15.46 -7.41
CA SER A 15 3.02 -15.62 -6.85
C SER A 15 3.85 -14.33 -6.77
N GLU A 16 3.69 -13.42 -7.73
CA GLU A 16 4.34 -12.09 -7.69
C GLU A 16 3.66 -11.21 -6.63
N TYR A 17 2.34 -11.31 -6.51
CA TYR A 17 1.59 -10.63 -5.45
C TYR A 17 2.02 -11.13 -4.06
N ILE A 18 2.08 -12.46 -3.87
CA ILE A 18 2.55 -13.06 -2.61
C ILE A 18 4.01 -12.68 -2.32
N LYS A 19 4.89 -12.64 -3.33
CA LYS A 19 6.26 -12.18 -3.15
C LYS A 19 6.31 -10.72 -2.71
N SER A 20 5.58 -9.83 -3.37
CA SER A 20 5.47 -8.42 -2.99
C SER A 20 4.91 -8.22 -1.57
N LEU A 21 4.05 -9.11 -1.09
CA LEU A 21 3.54 -9.08 0.27
C LEU A 21 4.53 -9.64 1.30
N CYS A 22 5.31 -10.67 0.95
CA CYS A 22 6.30 -11.27 1.83
C CYS A 22 7.63 -10.48 1.87
N GLU A 23 7.97 -9.82 0.78
CA GLU A 23 9.02 -8.83 0.66
C GLU A 23 8.46 -7.49 1.17
N PHE A 24 8.31 -7.34 2.49
CA PHE A 24 8.34 -6.01 3.12
C PHE A 24 9.75 -5.42 2.94
N GLU A 25 10.18 -5.22 1.69
CA GLU A 25 11.49 -4.70 1.31
C GLU A 25 11.59 -3.21 1.62
N ASN A 26 10.46 -2.51 1.68
CA ASN A 26 10.43 -1.09 1.93
C ASN A 26 10.24 -0.77 3.42
N VAL A 27 11.24 -1.14 4.22
CA VAL A 27 11.29 -0.84 5.66
C VAL A 27 11.21 0.67 5.90
N GLU A 28 11.77 1.49 5.00
CA GLU A 28 11.66 2.94 5.07
C GLU A 28 10.20 3.42 4.94
N ALA A 29 9.43 2.82 4.03
CA ALA A 29 8.00 3.10 3.91
C ALA A 29 7.20 2.66 5.13
N LEU A 30 7.57 1.55 5.78
CA LEU A 30 6.97 1.18 7.06
C LEU A 30 7.23 2.24 8.14
N PHE A 31 8.45 2.75 8.22
CA PHE A 31 8.78 3.81 9.19
C PHE A 31 8.01 5.09 8.92
N GLU A 32 7.94 5.54 7.66
CA GLU A 32 7.21 6.76 7.30
C GLU A 32 5.69 6.58 7.44
N CYS A 33 5.16 5.39 7.15
CA CYS A 33 3.77 5.02 7.40
C CYS A 33 3.43 5.11 8.90
N VAL A 34 4.22 4.45 9.76
CA VAL A 34 4.01 4.48 11.21
C VAL A 34 4.14 5.90 11.77
N LYS A 35 5.08 6.69 11.26
CA LYS A 35 5.24 8.10 11.66
C LYS A 35 4.00 8.92 11.30
N THR A 36 3.54 8.80 10.06
CA THR A 36 2.34 9.51 9.56
C THR A 36 1.10 9.11 10.36
N LEU A 37 0.90 7.82 10.60
CA LEU A 37 -0.21 7.32 11.41
C LEU A 37 -0.19 7.88 12.84
N LYS A 38 0.99 7.99 13.46
CA LYS A 38 1.13 8.56 14.81
C LYS A 38 0.90 10.06 14.87
N ASP A 39 1.16 10.78 13.79
CA ASP A 39 0.94 12.22 13.71
C ASP A 39 -0.54 12.56 13.45
N GLU A 40 -1.26 11.69 12.72
CA GLU A 40 -2.65 11.93 12.30
C GLU A 40 -3.72 11.23 13.14
N LYS A 41 -3.39 10.10 13.78
CA LYS A 41 -4.35 9.22 14.45
C LYS A 41 -3.90 8.88 15.86
N SER A 42 -4.88 8.72 16.75
CA SER A 42 -4.66 8.16 18.07
C SER A 42 -4.45 6.65 18.01
N LEU A 43 -3.83 6.10 19.07
CA LEU A 43 -3.62 4.65 19.19
C LEU A 43 -4.92 3.83 19.13
N ASP A 44 -6.03 4.38 19.64
CA ASP A 44 -7.31 3.67 19.65
C ASP A 44 -7.98 3.70 18.27
N GLU A 45 -7.81 4.78 17.50
CA GLU A 45 -8.22 4.82 16.09
C GLU A 45 -7.42 3.83 15.26
N ILE A 46 -6.09 3.78 15.43
CA ILE A 46 -5.23 2.84 14.69
C ILE A 46 -5.61 1.38 14.95
N LYS A 47 -6.00 1.04 16.18
CA LYS A 47 -6.44 -0.33 16.53
C LYS A 47 -7.78 -0.74 15.90
N GLN A 48 -8.58 0.23 15.49
CA GLN A 48 -9.87 0.00 14.85
C GLN A 48 -9.82 0.17 13.33
N MET A 49 -8.65 0.50 12.78
CA MET A 49 -8.47 0.61 11.33
C MET A 49 -8.56 -0.77 10.69
N GLU A 50 -9.27 -0.82 9.57
CA GLU A 50 -9.32 -1.99 8.71
C GLU A 50 -8.00 -2.14 7.94
N ASP A 51 -7.66 -3.38 7.58
CA ASP A 51 -6.40 -3.69 6.88
C ASP A 51 -6.25 -2.88 5.57
N GLU A 52 -7.35 -2.62 4.85
CA GLU A 52 -7.35 -1.81 3.62
C GLU A 52 -6.95 -0.35 3.85
N GLU A 53 -7.39 0.24 4.98
CA GLU A 53 -7.01 1.61 5.34
C GLU A 53 -5.53 1.66 5.72
N MET A 54 -5.06 0.68 6.48
CA MET A 54 -3.64 0.59 6.88
C MET A 54 -2.73 0.36 5.66
N LEU A 55 -3.18 -0.45 4.70
CA LEU A 55 -2.49 -0.66 3.42
C LEU A 55 -2.41 0.64 2.62
N THR A 56 -3.47 1.45 2.60
CA THR A 56 -3.48 2.74 1.90
C THR A 56 -2.42 3.70 2.46
N TYR A 57 -2.28 3.76 3.79
CA TYR A 57 -1.21 4.53 4.44
C TYR A 57 0.19 4.04 4.04
N PHE A 58 0.38 2.71 3.97
CA PHE A 58 1.65 2.14 3.54
C PHE A 58 1.98 2.45 2.07
N LEU A 59 1.02 2.28 1.15
CA LEU A 59 1.22 2.59 -0.28
C LEU A 59 1.52 4.08 -0.51
N ASN A 60 0.87 4.97 0.24
CA ASN A 60 1.17 6.41 0.19
C ASN A 60 2.58 6.71 0.70
N ALA A 61 3.02 6.05 1.77
CA ALA A 61 4.38 6.17 2.28
C ALA A 61 5.41 5.65 1.27
N GLU A 62 5.14 4.52 0.61
CA GLU A 62 5.99 4.01 -0.48
C GLU A 62 6.10 5.01 -1.63
N LYS A 63 4.98 5.59 -2.05
CA LYS A 63 4.96 6.59 -3.13
C LYS A 63 5.80 7.81 -2.78
N LYS A 64 5.68 8.30 -1.54
CA LYS A 64 6.44 9.46 -1.03
C LYS A 64 7.95 9.24 -1.01
N ILE A 65 8.42 8.00 -0.85
CA ILE A 65 9.85 7.66 -0.83
C ILE A 65 10.42 7.48 -2.24
N ARG A 66 9.57 7.11 -3.21
CA ARG A 66 9.98 6.91 -4.62
C ARG A 66 9.96 8.20 -5.45
N GLU A 67 9.32 9.26 -4.97
CA GLU A 67 9.27 10.61 -5.55
C GLU A 67 10.40 11.51 -5.01
#